data_AF-A0A3N4ZAH0-F1
#
_entry.id   AF-A0A3N4ZAH0-F1
#
_cell.length_a   1.000
_cell.length_b   1.000
_cell.length_c   1.000
_cell.angle_alpha   90.00
_cell.angle_beta   90.00
_cell.angle_gamma   90.00
#
_symmetry.space_group_name_H-M   'P 1'
#
loop_
_entity.id
_entity.type
_entity.pdbx_description
1 polymer ?
#
loop_
_entity_poly.entity_id
_entity_poly.type
_entity_poly.pdbx_seq_one_letter_code
_entity_poly.pdbx_strand_id
1 'polypeptide(L)' 'MGDAIAAGAEVRVTGASSTEHGAEGVVKTIRRGWAGMEAVVESPGLLRKREFTVPLMDLSRK' A
#
# COMPACT_ATOMS: atom_id res chain seq x y z
N MET A 1 12.59 11.39 -12.02
CA MET A 1 11.90 10.15 -12.42
C MET A 1 12.34 9.07 -11.44
N GLY A 2 11.59 8.83 -10.36
CA GLY A 2 12.02 7.85 -9.36
C GLY A 2 11.44 8.04 -7.96
N ASP A 3 10.11 8.19 -7.85
CA ASP A 3 9.42 7.84 -6.58
C ASP A 3 8.92 6.40 -6.70
N ALA A 4 9.86 5.46 -6.85
CA ALA A 4 9.52 4.06 -6.86
C ALA A 4 9.17 3.64 -5.43
N ILE A 5 7.89 3.36 -5.18
CA ILE A 5 7.46 2.72 -3.94
C ILE A 5 8.13 1.35 -3.87
N ALA A 6 8.80 1.06 -2.76
CA ALA A 6 9.58 -0.15 -2.52
C ALA A 6 9.19 -0.78 -1.18
N ALA A 7 9.63 -2.01 -0.92
CA ALA A 7 9.50 -2.61 0.41
C ALA A 7 10.21 -1.72 1.46
N GLY A 8 9.57 -1.55 2.62
CA GLY A 8 9.97 -0.65 3.70
C GLY A 8 9.47 0.78 3.56
N ALA A 9 8.84 1.16 2.44
CA ALA A 9 8.32 2.52 2.26
C ALA A 9 7.05 2.75 3.09
N GLU A 10 6.98 3.89 3.78
CA GLU A 10 5.74 4.42 4.34
C GLU A 10 4.86 4.96 3.21
N VAL A 11 3.62 4.50 3.17
CA VAL A 11 2.67 4.81 2.12
C VAL A 11 1.30 5.12 2.70
N ARG A 12 0.53 5.88 1.94
CA ARG A 12 -0.89 6.13 2.16
C ARG A 12 -1.68 5.65 0.96
N VAL A 13 -2.79 4.98 1.21
CA VAL A 13 -3.73 4.58 0.17
C VAL A 13 -4.52 5.81 -0.28
N THR A 14 -4.32 6.21 -1.53
CA THR A 14 -5.00 7.35 -2.17
C THR A 14 -5.99 6.92 -3.23
N GLY A 15 -5.95 5.66 -3.70
CA GLY A 15 -6.91 5.12 -4.66
C GLY A 15 -8.33 5.19 -4.12
N ALA A 16 -9.24 5.86 -4.84
CA ALA A 16 -10.63 6.06 -4.42
C ALA A 16 -11.47 4.77 -4.50
N SER A 17 -11.04 3.81 -5.31
CA SER A 17 -11.66 2.48 -5.43
C SER A 17 -11.21 1.49 -4.36
N SER A 18 -10.17 1.81 -3.58
CA SER A 18 -9.66 0.89 -2.55
C SER A 18 -10.53 0.98 -1.31
N THR A 19 -10.93 -0.17 -0.76
CA THR A 19 -11.64 -0.25 0.52
C THR A 19 -10.83 0.30 1.69
N GLU A 20 -9.50 0.38 1.52
CA GLU A 20 -8.57 0.90 2.52
C GLU A 20 -8.18 2.36 2.22
N HIS A 21 -8.99 3.10 1.45
CA HIS A 21 -8.74 4.50 1.14
C HIS A 21 -8.49 5.34 2.41
N GLY A 22 -7.40 6.10 2.39
CA GLY A 22 -6.95 6.91 3.52
C GLY A 22 -6.14 6.15 4.57
N ALA A 23 -6.03 4.82 4.49
CA ALA A 23 -5.18 4.04 5.39
C ALA A 23 -3.70 4.30 5.14
N GLU A 24 -2.91 4.27 6.21
CA GLU A 24 -1.46 4.44 6.18
C GLU A 24 -0.78 3.17 6.68
N GLY A 25 0.41 2.89 6.15
CA GLY A 25 1.19 1.74 6.57
C GLY A 25 2.54 1.64 5.88
N VAL A 26 3.23 0.54 6.13
CA VAL A 26 4.53 0.23 5.55
C VAL A 26 4.38 -0.87 4.52
N VAL A 27 4.95 -0.67 3.33
CA VAL A 27 5.01 -1.71 2.31
C VAL A 27 5.91 -2.83 2.79
N LYS A 28 5.36 -4.03 2.97
CA LYS A 28 6.14 -5.21 3.36
C LYS A 28 6.80 -5.87 2.16
N THR A 29 6.05 -5.98 1.05
CA THR A 29 6.56 -6.55 -0.19
C THR A 29 5.75 -6.05 -1.37
N ILE A 30 6.36 -6.13 -2.56
CA ILE A 30 5.73 -5.80 -3.84
C ILE A 30 5.71 -7.07 -4.67
N ARG A 31 4.56 -7.37 -5.26
CA ARG A 31 4.36 -8.55 -6.09
C ARG A 31 3.55 -8.21 -7.33
N ARG A 32 3.67 -9.06 -8.34
CA ARG A 32 2.81 -8.98 -9.53
C ARG A 32 1.47 -9.64 -9.22
N GLY A 33 0.41 -8.84 -9.23
CA GLY A 33 -0.97 -9.26 -9.14
C GLY A 33 -1.67 -9.29 -10.49
N TRP A 34 -2.98 -9.49 -10.44
CA TRP A 34 -3.89 -9.60 -11.57
C TRP A 34 -4.13 -8.24 -12.25
N ALA A 35 -4.12 -7.15 -11.48
CA ALA A 35 -4.26 -5.78 -11.97
C ALA A 35 -2.92 -5.07 -12.28
N GLY A 36 -1.79 -5.78 -12.21
CA GLY A 36 -0.45 -5.21 -12.40
C GLY A 36 0.46 -5.42 -11.19
N MET A 37 1.19 -4.40 -10.77
CA MET A 37 2.02 -4.48 -9.57
C MET A 37 1.20 -4.07 -8.33
N GLU A 38 1.27 -4.88 -7.30
CA GLU A 38 0.55 -4.71 -6.03
C GLU A 38 1.53 -4.70 -4.86
N ALA A 39 1.22 -3.92 -3.84
CA ALA A 39 1.96 -3.85 -2.60
C ALA A 39 1.14 -4.50 -1.47
N VAL A 40 1.81 -5.32 -0.66
CA VAL A 40 1.28 -5.77 0.62
C VAL A 40 1.69 -4.73 1.66
N VAL A 41 0.71 -4.07 2.26
CA VAL A 41 0.91 -3.00 3.24
C VAL A 41 0.54 -3.52 4.62
N GLU A 42 1.46 -3.36 5.58
CA GLU A 42 1.19 -3.54 7.00
C GLU A 42 0.79 -2.20 7.61
N SER A 43 -0.46 -2.10 8.05
CA SER A 43 -1.01 -0.91 8.69
C SER A 43 -1.19 -1.15 10.20
N PRO A 44 -0.78 -0.20 11.07
CA PRO A 44 -1.11 -0.21 12.48
C PRO A 44 -2.59 0.17 12.64
N GLY A 45 -3.49 -0.80 12.41
CA GLY A 45 -4.92 -0.59 12.63
C GLY A 45 -5.24 -0.24 14.09
N LEU A 46 -6.41 0.38 14.31
CA LEU A 46 -6.82 0.93 15.62
C LEU A 46 -6.75 -0.05 16.80
N LEU A 47 -6.98 -1.34 16.53
CA LEU A 47 -7.04 -2.41 17.53
C LEU A 47 -5.95 -3.48 17.34
N ARG A 48 -5.45 -3.65 16.11
CA ARG A 48 -4.40 -4.62 15.76
C ARG A 48 -3.78 -4.26 14.41
N LYS A 49 -2.54 -4.69 14.20
CA LYS A 49 -1.89 -4.65 12.90
C LYS A 49 -2.74 -5.41 11.87
N ARG A 50 -2.93 -4.81 10.70
CA ARG A 50 -3.64 -5.41 9.56
C ARG A 50 -2.71 -5.41 8.36
N GLU A 51 -2.73 -6.52 7.64
CA GLU A 51 -2.08 -6.63 6.34
C GLU A 51 -3.15 -6.65 5.25
N PHE A 52 -2.95 -5.86 4.20
CA PHE A 52 -3.83 -5.83 3.05
C PHE A 52 -3.03 -5.59 1.78
N THR A 53 -3.60 -5.98 0.64
CA THR A 53 -2.97 -5.83 -0.68
C THR A 53 -3.64 -4.69 -1.44
N VAL A 54 -2.84 -3.78 -2.00
CA VAL A 54 -3.34 -2.62 -2.76
C VAL A 54 -2.54 -2.48 -4.06
N PRO A 55 -3.16 -2.11 -5.19
CA PRO A 55 -2.43 -1.74 -6.38
C PRO A 55 -1.41 -0.63 -6.10
N LEU A 56 -0.22 -0.71 -6.69
CA LEU A 56 0.82 0.29 -6.48
C LEU A 56 0.43 1.69 -6.96
N MET A 57 -0.43 1.77 -7.98
CA MET A 57 -0.98 3.04 -8.48
C MET A 57 -1.92 3.74 -7.50
N ASP A 58 -2.48 2.99 -6.55
CA ASP A 58 -3.40 3.49 -5.54
C ASP A 58 -2.67 3.92 -4.25
N LEU A 59 -1.33 3.91 -4.27
CA LEU A 59 -0.49 4.30 -3.16
C LEU A 59 0.25 5.60 -3.48
N SER A 60 0.28 6.50 -2.49
CA SER A 60 1.20 7.63 -2.46
C SER A 60 2.25 7.39 -1.39
N ARG A 61 3.48 7.82 -1.66
CA ARG A 61 4.50 7.96 -0.63
C ARG A 61 4.05 9.01 0.39
N LYS A 62 4.33 8.75 1.67
CA LYS A 62 4.09 9.71 2.76
C LYS A 62 5.33 10.56 2.99
#